data_AF-A0A022PFH6-F1
#
_entry.id   AF-A0A022PFH6-F1
#
_cell.length_a   1.000
_cell.length_b   1.000
_cell.length_c   1.000
_cell.angle_alpha   90.00
_cell.angle_beta   90.00
_cell.angle_gamma   90.00
#
_symmetry.space_group_name_H-M   'P 1'
#
loop_
_entity.id
_entity.type
_entity.pdbx_description
1 polymer ?
#
loop_
_entity_poly.entity_id
_entity_poly.type
_entity_poly.pdbx_seq_one_letter_code
_entity_poly.pdbx_strand_id
1 'polypeptide(L)'
;MIDIKKEFVIEPMAFLLSEKLFSGVLSNQSSRYLEIHDPELALTLSFEQLLPDGYLVWLDLIENSISKFRLRSEFNEADEYLNDISKEFSVHYDKISIAYRKKKIKKENSDYDDFYFEVLDEVYSQLNMLSIQRYILGEQKESILEKIFEIYKEGLYPCGMTKDKKIV
;
A
#
# COMPACT_ATOMS: atom_id res chain seq x y z
N MET A 1 -29.55 3.88 0.59
CA MET A 1 -28.84 4.93 1.36
C MET A 1 -27.44 4.38 1.54
N ILE A 2 -26.45 5.00 0.89
CA ILE A 2 -25.06 4.60 1.01
C ILE A 2 -24.59 4.96 2.42
N ASP A 3 -24.01 4.01 3.14
CA ASP A 3 -23.39 4.28 4.43
C ASP A 3 -22.02 4.92 4.19
N ILE A 4 -21.99 6.25 4.22
CA ILE A 4 -20.80 7.08 3.99
C ILE A 4 -19.65 6.67 4.93
N LYS A 5 -19.96 6.19 6.14
CA LYS A 5 -18.96 5.71 7.10
C LYS A 5 -18.33 4.40 6.61
N LYS A 6 -19.14 3.50 6.05
CA LYS A 6 -18.66 2.25 5.46
C LYS A 6 -17.74 2.51 4.28
N GLU A 7 -18.16 3.35 3.33
CA GLU A 7 -17.34 3.68 2.16
C GLU A 7 -15.98 4.26 2.54
N PHE A 8 -15.97 5.22 3.47
CA PHE A 8 -14.73 5.84 3.95
C PHE A 8 -13.75 4.81 4.56
N VAL A 9 -14.26 3.86 5.33
CA VAL A 9 -13.43 2.83 5.99
C VAL A 9 -12.91 1.81 4.99
N ILE A 10 -13.75 1.34 4.07
CA ILE A 10 -13.35 0.27 3.12
C ILE A 10 -12.61 0.80 1.89
N GLU A 11 -12.63 2.11 1.63
CA GLU A 11 -12.02 2.73 0.44
C GLU A 11 -10.57 2.25 0.18
N PRO A 12 -9.65 2.19 1.18
CA PRO A 12 -8.30 1.69 0.96
C PRO A 12 -8.28 0.24 0.45
N MET A 13 -9.02 -0.66 1.09
CA MET A 13 -9.10 -2.06 0.68
C MET A 13 -9.79 -2.24 -0.67
N ALA A 14 -10.85 -1.47 -0.95
CA ALA A 14 -11.50 -1.47 -2.25
C ALA A 14 -10.58 -0.96 -3.36
N PHE A 15 -9.62 -0.09 -3.04
CA PHE A 15 -8.65 0.44 -3.99
C PHE A 15 -7.70 -0.63 -4.56
N LEU A 16 -7.47 -1.74 -3.84
CA LEU A 16 -6.70 -2.88 -4.35
C LEU A 16 -7.28 -3.48 -5.64
N LEU A 17 -8.59 -3.32 -5.85
CA LEU A 17 -9.31 -3.78 -7.04
C LEU A 17 -9.35 -2.72 -8.15
N SER A 18 -8.73 -1.57 -7.93
CA SER A 18 -8.74 -0.45 -8.87
C SER A 18 -7.67 -0.61 -9.94
N GLU A 19 -8.04 -0.34 -11.19
CA GLU A 19 -7.11 -0.20 -12.32
C GLU A 19 -6.13 0.99 -12.15
N LYS A 20 -6.35 1.86 -11.14
CA LYS A 20 -5.41 2.94 -10.83
C LYS A 20 -4.18 2.47 -10.07
N LEU A 21 -4.24 1.35 -9.34
CA LEU A 21 -3.11 0.84 -8.58
C LEU A 21 -1.95 0.55 -9.54
N PHE A 22 -0.83 1.24 -9.35
CA PHE A 22 0.35 1.18 -10.23
C PHE A 22 0.12 1.52 -11.70
N SER A 23 -0.90 2.33 -12.00
CA SER A 23 -1.16 2.83 -13.35
C SER A 23 -0.08 3.80 -13.87
N GLY A 24 0.78 4.32 -12.98
CA GLY A 24 1.78 5.34 -13.29
C GLY A 24 1.19 6.74 -13.47
N VAL A 25 1.99 7.78 -13.21
CA VAL A 25 1.57 9.17 -13.38
C VAL A 25 1.98 9.69 -14.77
N LEU A 26 1.02 10.28 -15.50
CA LEU A 26 1.29 11.12 -16.67
C LEU A 26 1.75 12.51 -16.21
N SER A 27 2.99 12.61 -15.71
CA SER A 27 3.75 13.84 -15.47
C SER A 27 3.04 15.02 -14.76
N ASN A 28 3.47 15.29 -13.52
CA ASN A 28 4.00 16.60 -13.12
C ASN A 28 4.76 16.38 -11.82
N GLN A 29 6.04 16.76 -11.77
CA GLN A 29 6.89 16.60 -10.58
C GLN A 29 6.18 17.16 -9.34
N SER A 30 5.74 16.26 -8.47
CA SER A 30 5.11 16.62 -7.20
C SER A 30 6.21 17.01 -6.21
N SER A 31 6.10 18.19 -5.61
CA SER A 31 7.01 18.56 -4.51
C SER A 31 6.78 17.71 -3.25
N ARG A 32 5.73 16.88 -3.20
CA ARG A 32 5.31 16.10 -2.02
C ARG A 32 6.14 14.84 -1.78
N TYR A 33 6.71 14.23 -2.83
CA TYR A 33 7.48 13.00 -2.74
C TYR A 33 8.69 13.03 -3.70
N LEU A 34 9.65 12.13 -3.49
CA LEU A 34 10.83 11.94 -4.32
C LEU A 34 10.61 10.74 -5.23
N GLU A 35 10.30 10.99 -6.49
CA GLU A 35 10.12 9.91 -7.45
C GLU A 35 11.47 9.27 -7.83
N ILE A 36 11.50 7.94 -7.82
CA ILE A 36 12.61 7.12 -8.31
C ILE A 36 12.11 6.16 -9.39
N HIS A 37 12.99 5.79 -10.31
CA HIS A 37 12.69 4.85 -11.40
C HIS A 37 13.57 3.59 -11.35
N ASP A 38 14.24 3.37 -10.21
CA ASP A 38 15.08 2.20 -9.95
C ASP A 38 14.27 1.21 -9.09
N PRO A 39 13.79 0.10 -9.67
CA PRO A 39 13.01 -0.89 -8.94
C PRO A 39 13.82 -1.59 -7.85
N GLU A 40 15.11 -1.84 -8.05
CA GLU A 40 15.95 -2.49 -7.03
C GLU A 40 16.11 -1.57 -5.81
N LEU A 41 16.31 -0.28 -6.04
CA LEU A 41 16.32 0.70 -4.96
C LEU A 41 14.95 0.78 -4.28
N ALA A 42 13.85 0.79 -5.03
CA ALA A 42 12.50 0.82 -4.44
C ALA A 42 12.24 -0.38 -3.53
N LEU A 43 12.61 -1.60 -3.97
CA LEU A 43 12.50 -2.81 -3.17
C LEU A 43 13.40 -2.75 -1.93
N THR A 44 14.65 -2.28 -2.09
CA THR A 44 15.59 -2.08 -0.98
C THR A 44 15.02 -1.14 0.07
N LEU A 45 14.50 0.02 -0.35
CA LEU A 45 13.92 1.00 0.57
C LEU A 45 12.68 0.47 1.30
N SER A 46 11.87 -0.36 0.63
CA SER A 46 10.62 -0.86 1.19
C SER A 46 10.84 -2.00 2.19
N PHE A 47 11.78 -2.90 1.89
CA PHE A 47 11.89 -4.18 2.60
C PHE A 47 13.13 -4.31 3.49
N GLU A 48 14.19 -3.54 3.25
CA GLU A 48 15.45 -3.71 3.96
C GLU A 48 15.60 -2.83 5.20
N GLN A 49 16.35 -3.33 6.17
CA GLN A 49 16.73 -2.60 7.38
C GLN A 49 18.04 -1.82 7.20
N LEU A 50 18.93 -2.32 6.32
CA LEU A 50 20.20 -1.69 6.00
C LEU A 50 20.05 -0.87 4.72
N LEU A 51 19.82 0.43 4.89
CA LEU A 51 19.55 1.34 3.80
C LEU A 51 20.78 2.17 3.40
N PRO A 52 20.82 2.68 2.16
CA PRO A 52 21.79 3.70 1.77
C PRO A 52 21.71 4.94 2.68
N ASP A 53 22.81 5.68 2.76
CA ASP A 53 22.84 6.94 3.51
C ASP A 53 21.79 7.92 2.98
N GLY A 54 21.01 8.48 3.90
CA GLY A 54 20.00 9.50 3.58
C GLY A 54 18.56 9.03 3.73
N TYR A 55 18.32 7.74 4.00
CA TYR A 55 16.98 7.19 4.21
C TYR A 55 16.71 6.81 5.67
N LEU A 56 15.43 6.76 6.01
CA LEU A 56 14.88 6.20 7.24
C LEU A 56 14.34 4.81 6.95
N VAL A 57 14.39 3.90 7.94
CA VAL A 57 13.81 2.56 7.80
C VAL A 57 12.30 2.66 7.61
N TRP A 58 11.84 2.25 6.42
CA TRP A 58 10.43 2.36 6.02
C TRP A 58 9.50 1.53 6.91
N LEU A 59 9.89 0.28 7.17
CA LEU A 59 9.15 -0.65 8.02
C LEU A 59 8.94 -0.10 9.43
N ASP A 60 9.95 0.52 10.02
CA ASP A 60 9.84 1.15 11.34
C ASP A 60 8.83 2.30 11.34
N LEU A 61 8.79 3.11 10.27
CA LEU A 61 7.83 4.20 10.16
C LEU A 61 6.39 3.69 10.09
N ILE A 62 6.16 2.63 9.32
CA ILE A 62 4.84 1.98 9.19
C ILE A 62 4.44 1.36 10.53
N GLU A 63 5.30 0.54 11.15
CA GLU A 63 5.00 -0.14 12.41
C GLU A 63 4.75 0.86 13.53
N ASN A 64 5.54 1.95 13.60
CA ASN A 64 5.29 3.03 14.55
C ASN A 64 3.91 3.68 14.33
N SER A 65 3.42 3.75 13.10
CA SER A 65 2.06 4.24 12.82
C SER A 65 0.99 3.23 13.25
N ILE A 66 1.19 1.94 12.94
CA ILE A 66 0.26 0.86 13.29
C ILE A 66 0.13 0.69 14.81
N SER A 67 1.24 0.83 15.54
CA SER A 67 1.28 0.67 17.01
C SER A 67 0.28 1.57 17.75
N LYS A 68 -0.12 2.70 17.15
CA LYS A 68 -1.07 3.67 17.73
C LYS A 68 -2.49 3.10 17.91
N PHE A 69 -2.86 2.11 17.12
CA PHE A 69 -4.20 1.51 17.15
C PHE A 69 -4.20 -0.02 17.30
N ARG A 70 -3.07 -0.70 17.10
CA ARG A 70 -2.95 -2.17 17.20
C ARG A 70 -3.43 -2.76 18.54
N LEU A 71 -3.26 -2.04 19.65
CA LEU A 71 -3.66 -2.50 20.98
C LEU A 71 -5.05 -2.00 21.42
N ARG A 72 -5.79 -1.34 20.53
CA ARG A 72 -7.16 -0.89 20.82
C ARG A 72 -8.09 -2.10 20.85
N SER A 73 -9.07 -2.08 21.76
CA SER A 73 -10.06 -3.15 21.92
C SER A 73 -10.87 -3.43 20.65
N GLU A 74 -11.05 -2.39 19.84
CA GLU A 74 -11.83 -2.36 18.60
C GLU A 74 -11.08 -2.99 17.42
N PHE A 75 -9.80 -3.38 17.58
CA PHE A 75 -8.98 -3.88 16.47
C PHE A 75 -9.56 -5.13 15.81
N ASN A 76 -9.96 -6.12 16.61
CA ASN A 76 -10.52 -7.36 16.06
C ASN A 76 -11.87 -7.10 15.37
N GLU A 77 -12.69 -6.20 15.91
CA GLU A 77 -13.95 -5.81 15.27
C GLU A 77 -13.70 -5.10 13.94
N ALA A 78 -12.69 -4.23 13.88
CA ALA A 78 -12.28 -3.54 12.67
C ALA A 78 -11.74 -4.50 11.60
N ASP A 79 -10.95 -5.50 11.99
CA ASP A 79 -10.45 -6.53 11.07
C ASP A 79 -11.61 -7.41 10.55
N GLU A 80 -12.51 -7.83 11.43
CA GLU A 80 -13.71 -8.60 11.05
C GLU A 80 -14.63 -7.80 10.11
N TYR A 81 -14.72 -6.47 10.30
CA TYR A 81 -15.49 -5.57 9.44
C TYR A 81 -15.02 -5.58 7.98
N LEU A 82 -13.74 -5.88 7.74
CA LEU A 82 -13.12 -5.90 6.41
C LEU A 82 -13.22 -7.28 5.72
N ASN A 83 -13.73 -8.31 6.40
CA ASN A 83 -13.77 -9.68 5.87
C ASN A 83 -14.37 -9.82 4.48
N ASP A 84 -15.44 -9.09 4.17
CA ASP A 84 -16.10 -9.18 2.87
C ASP A 84 -15.19 -8.67 1.75
N ILE A 85 -14.59 -7.49 1.92
CA ILE A 85 -13.68 -6.92 0.92
C ILE A 85 -12.36 -7.71 0.84
N SER A 86 -11.87 -8.25 1.96
CA SER A 86 -10.70 -9.14 1.97
C SER A 86 -10.95 -10.44 1.19
N LYS A 87 -12.16 -11.02 1.29
CA LYS A 87 -12.55 -12.19 0.47
C LYS A 87 -12.63 -11.84 -1.01
N GLU A 88 -13.21 -10.69 -1.36
CA GLU A 88 -13.25 -10.21 -2.74
C GLU A 88 -11.84 -10.04 -3.32
N PHE A 89 -10.93 -9.42 -2.56
CA PHE A 89 -9.53 -9.32 -2.94
C PHE A 89 -8.86 -10.68 -3.07
N SER A 90 -9.09 -11.63 -2.15
CA SER A 90 -8.53 -12.98 -2.26
C SER A 90 -8.94 -13.68 -3.57
N VAL A 91 -10.21 -13.58 -3.97
CA VAL A 91 -10.70 -14.13 -5.24
C VAL A 91 -10.03 -13.44 -6.44
N HIS A 92 -9.87 -12.12 -6.36
CA HIS A 92 -9.14 -11.36 -7.39
C HIS A 92 -7.67 -11.79 -7.48
N TYR A 93 -6.98 -11.84 -6.34
CA TYR A 93 -5.58 -12.26 -6.20
C TYR A 93 -5.34 -13.64 -6.79
N ASP A 94 -6.19 -14.62 -6.48
CA ASP A 94 -6.09 -15.97 -7.04
C ASP A 94 -6.17 -15.96 -8.58
N LYS A 95 -7.07 -15.16 -9.14
CA LYS A 95 -7.22 -15.02 -10.59
C LYS A 95 -5.98 -14.39 -11.22
N ILE A 96 -5.48 -13.29 -10.68
CA ILE A 96 -4.32 -12.58 -11.26
C ILE A 96 -3.02 -13.35 -11.04
N SER A 97 -2.84 -14.02 -9.90
CA SER A 97 -1.66 -14.82 -9.59
C SER A 97 -1.54 -16.04 -10.50
N ILE A 98 -2.65 -16.70 -10.84
CA ILE A 98 -2.66 -17.78 -11.83
C ILE A 98 -2.23 -17.25 -13.21
N ALA A 99 -2.73 -16.07 -13.61
CA ALA A 99 -2.36 -15.46 -14.88
C ALA A 99 -0.86 -15.11 -14.93
N TYR A 100 -0.33 -14.51 -13.86
CA TYR A 100 1.08 -14.19 -13.71
C TYR A 100 1.97 -15.44 -13.73
N ARG A 101 1.64 -16.48 -12.95
CA ARG A 101 2.38 -17.75 -12.95
C ARG A 101 2.44 -18.38 -14.35
N LYS A 102 1.34 -18.33 -15.11
CA LYS A 102 1.31 -18.78 -16.51
C LYS A 102 2.26 -17.98 -17.40
N LYS A 103 2.28 -16.64 -17.28
CA LYS A 103 3.24 -15.77 -17.97
C LYS A 103 4.69 -16.13 -17.60
N LYS A 104 4.97 -16.32 -16.31
CA LYS A 104 6.32 -16.65 -15.78
C LYS A 104 6.86 -17.98 -16.31
N ILE A 105 6.01 -19.02 -16.36
CA ILE A 105 6.39 -20.33 -16.95
C ILE A 105 6.74 -20.19 -18.44
N LYS A 106 5.98 -19.37 -19.17
CA LYS A 106 6.20 -19.10 -20.59
C LYS A 106 7.31 -18.09 -20.86
N LYS A 107 7.84 -17.42 -19.83
CA LYS A 107 8.77 -16.29 -19.93
C LYS A 107 8.19 -15.12 -20.74
N GLU A 108 6.90 -14.85 -20.53
CA GLU A 108 6.12 -13.76 -21.15
C GLU A 108 5.79 -12.65 -20.13
N ASN A 109 6.25 -12.76 -18.89
CA ASN A 109 6.10 -11.73 -17.87
C ASN A 109 6.99 -10.52 -18.18
N SER A 110 6.50 -9.32 -17.88
CA SER A 110 7.31 -8.10 -17.89
C SER A 110 7.95 -7.82 -16.53
N ASP A 111 8.93 -6.92 -16.49
CA ASP A 111 9.51 -6.42 -15.24
C ASP A 111 8.43 -5.77 -14.34
N TYR A 112 7.42 -5.14 -14.96
CA TYR A 112 6.25 -4.63 -14.23
C TYR A 112 5.45 -5.76 -13.59
N ASP A 113 5.19 -6.87 -14.31
CA ASP A 113 4.47 -8.00 -13.74
C ASP A 113 5.24 -8.55 -12.52
N ASP A 114 6.57 -8.67 -12.61
CA ASP A 114 7.40 -9.14 -11.48
C ASP A 114 7.37 -8.16 -10.30
N PHE A 115 7.59 -6.87 -10.55
CA PHE A 115 7.54 -5.85 -9.50
C PHE A 115 6.17 -5.80 -8.81
N TYR A 116 5.09 -5.82 -9.59
CA TYR A 116 3.71 -5.81 -9.08
C TYR A 116 3.49 -6.94 -8.06
N PHE A 117 3.87 -8.17 -8.42
CA PHE A 117 3.67 -9.34 -7.55
C PHE A 117 4.66 -9.40 -6.39
N GLU A 118 5.84 -8.77 -6.51
CA GLU A 118 6.81 -8.67 -5.40
C GLU A 118 6.27 -7.78 -4.27
N VAL A 119 5.58 -6.69 -4.59
CA VAL A 119 5.14 -5.70 -3.59
C VAL A 119 3.69 -5.87 -3.13
N LEU A 120 2.87 -6.65 -3.83
CA LEU A 120 1.42 -6.68 -3.64
C LEU A 120 0.99 -7.04 -2.21
N ASP A 121 1.68 -7.97 -1.56
CA ASP A 121 1.36 -8.39 -0.19
C ASP A 121 1.59 -7.24 0.82
N GLU A 122 2.60 -6.42 0.58
CA GLU A 122 2.89 -5.22 1.38
C GLU A 122 1.84 -4.12 1.13
N VAL A 123 1.44 -3.92 -0.14
CA VAL A 123 0.35 -3.00 -0.49
C VAL A 123 -0.95 -3.41 0.22
N TYR A 124 -1.28 -4.71 0.19
CA TYR A 124 -2.44 -5.25 0.90
C TYR A 124 -2.35 -4.95 2.39
N SER A 125 -1.21 -5.25 3.02
CA SER A 125 -0.99 -5.01 4.45
C SER A 125 -1.21 -3.53 4.82
N GLN A 126 -0.60 -2.62 4.07
CA GLN A 126 -0.71 -1.17 4.30
C GLN A 126 -2.13 -0.65 4.16
N LEU A 127 -2.85 -1.07 3.10
CA LEU A 127 -4.22 -0.63 2.86
C LEU A 127 -5.21 -1.25 3.86
N ASN A 128 -5.00 -2.50 4.28
CA ASN A 128 -5.76 -3.12 5.36
C ASN A 128 -5.57 -2.37 6.68
N MET A 129 -4.32 -2.08 7.05
CA MET A 129 -4.00 -1.32 8.26
C MET A 129 -4.56 0.10 8.22
N LEU A 130 -4.60 0.75 7.05
CA LEU A 130 -5.24 2.06 6.90
C LEU A 130 -6.76 1.97 7.11
N SER A 131 -7.42 0.96 6.53
CA SER A 131 -8.85 0.73 6.75
C SER A 131 -9.16 0.50 8.24
N ILE A 132 -8.34 -0.30 8.94
CA ILE A 132 -8.46 -0.49 10.40
C ILE A 132 -8.22 0.83 11.15
N GLN A 133 -7.19 1.61 10.79
CA GLN A 133 -6.95 2.93 11.38
C GLN A 133 -8.19 3.83 11.24
N ARG A 134 -8.77 3.90 10.04
CA ARG A 134 -9.96 4.72 9.75
C ARG A 134 -11.19 4.24 10.51
N TYR A 135 -11.35 2.94 10.71
CA TYR A 135 -12.42 2.37 11.54
C TYR A 135 -12.29 2.83 13.01
N ILE A 136 -11.09 2.69 13.59
CA ILE A 136 -10.86 2.89 15.03
C ILE A 136 -10.69 4.38 15.39
N LEU A 137 -9.89 5.11 14.60
CA LEU A 137 -9.45 6.48 14.90
C LEU A 137 -10.07 7.54 13.98
N GLY A 138 -10.82 7.13 12.95
CA GLY A 138 -11.28 8.03 11.90
C GLY A 138 -10.12 8.51 11.00
N GLU A 139 -10.36 9.59 10.26
CA GLU A 139 -9.35 10.21 9.38
C GLU A 139 -8.19 10.79 10.20
N GLN A 140 -6.97 10.37 9.87
CA GLN A 140 -5.74 10.85 10.51
C GLN A 140 -4.82 11.45 9.44
N LYS A 141 -5.18 12.61 8.87
CA LYS A 141 -4.51 13.23 7.70
C LYS A 141 -2.98 13.29 7.75
N GLU A 142 -2.41 13.44 8.94
CA GLU A 142 -0.96 13.51 9.13
C GLU A 142 -0.27 12.15 9.28
N SER A 143 -1.04 11.06 9.41
CA SER A 143 -0.50 9.71 9.53
C SER A 143 0.17 9.28 8.23
N ILE A 144 1.19 8.44 8.37
CA ILE A 144 1.93 7.94 7.21
C ILE A 144 1.06 7.06 6.33
N LEU A 145 0.11 6.31 6.92
CA LEU A 145 -0.81 5.44 6.17
C LEU A 145 -1.73 6.26 5.24
N GLU A 146 -2.25 7.41 5.70
CA GLU A 146 -3.04 8.30 4.82
C GLU A 146 -2.16 8.87 3.70
N LYS A 147 -0.92 9.29 4.01
CA LYS A 147 0.03 9.83 3.01
C LYS A 147 0.43 8.78 1.96
N ILE A 148 0.65 7.54 2.39
CA ILE A 148 0.88 6.36 1.53
C ILE A 148 -0.30 6.17 0.58
N PHE A 149 -1.53 6.24 1.10
CA PHE A 149 -2.73 6.05 0.28
C PHE A 149 -2.95 7.15 -0.76
N GLU A 150 -2.64 8.40 -0.45
CA GLU A 150 -2.64 9.46 -1.47
C GLU A 150 -1.69 9.15 -2.63
N ILE A 151 -0.51 8.58 -2.35
CA ILE A 151 0.47 8.19 -3.38
C ILE A 151 -0.06 7.01 -4.22
N TYR A 152 -0.68 6.01 -3.59
CA TYR A 152 -1.34 4.93 -4.32
C TYR A 152 -2.44 5.43 -5.24
N LYS A 153 -3.24 6.41 -4.81
CA LYS A 153 -4.29 7.04 -5.64
C LYS A 153 -3.76 7.79 -6.86
N GLU A 154 -2.50 8.20 -6.82
CA GLU A 154 -1.77 8.78 -7.95
C GLU A 154 -1.22 7.70 -8.90
N GLY A 155 -1.26 6.43 -8.51
CA GLY A 155 -0.78 5.31 -9.31
C GLY A 155 0.70 5.00 -9.13
N LEU A 156 1.29 5.44 -8.01
CA LEU A 156 2.69 5.21 -7.65
C LEU A 156 2.82 4.21 -6.48
N TYR A 157 4.04 3.71 -6.27
CA TYR A 157 4.39 2.86 -5.12
C TYR A 157 5.22 3.66 -4.10
N PRO A 158 4.68 3.97 -2.91
CA PRO A 158 5.46 4.56 -1.83
C PRO A 158 6.38 3.50 -1.23
N CYS A 159 7.68 3.74 -1.31
CA CYS A 159 8.69 2.73 -1.01
C CYS A 159 9.66 3.14 0.10
N GLY A 160 9.65 4.40 0.54
CA GLY A 160 10.57 4.82 1.58
C GLY A 160 10.38 6.24 2.07
N MET A 161 11.31 6.68 2.93
CA MET A 161 11.36 8.06 3.39
C MET A 161 12.80 8.51 3.57
N THR A 162 13.10 9.72 3.08
CA THR A 162 14.39 10.37 3.32
C THR A 162 14.51 10.87 4.77
N LYS A 163 15.73 11.10 5.26
CA LYS A 163 15.98 11.72 6.58
C LYS A 163 15.37 13.13 6.71
N ASP A 164 15.17 13.81 5.59
CA ASP A 164 14.45 15.09 5.50
C ASP A 164 12.92 14.93 5.46
N LYS A 165 12.41 13.72 5.74
CA LYS A 165 10.98 13.36 5.85
C LYS A 165 10.18 13.50 4.55
N LYS A 166 10.85 13.45 3.40
CA LYS A 166 10.19 13.33 2.10
C LYS A 166 9.95 11.85 1.79
N ILE A 167 8.69 11.47 1.50
CA ILE A 167 8.36 10.12 1.04
C ILE A 167 9.01 9.90 -0.33
N VAL A 168 9.48 8.69 -0.58
CA VAL A 168 10.03 8.22 -1.84
C VAL A 168 8.95 7.43 -2.55
#